data_AF-A0A832IDE9-F1
#
_entry.id   AF-A0A832IDE9-F1
#
_cell.length_a   1.000
_cell.length_b   1.000
_cell.length_c   1.000
_cell.angle_alpha   90.00
_cell.angle_beta   90.00
_cell.angle_gamma   90.00
#
_symmetry.space_group_name_H-M   'P 1'
#
loop_
_entity.id
_entity.type
_entity.pdbx_description
1 polymer ?
#
loop_
_entity_poly.entity_id
_entity_poly.type
_entity_poly.pdbx_seq_one_letter_code
_entity_poly.pdbx_strand_id
1 'polypeptide(L)'
;MIFKRVHTVLLLLMITVLAGAQSKSSSTVKNSVLSQGTWYKFAIDTTGIFKIDRQFLQNLGINTNELDPKNIRIYGNGGQLLPMLNSSFRYDGLQENAILVSGEDDGSFDANDFVLFYGKGPHQWKTIPLQPNLSRHQTNIYSDKAFYFITVDNGLGKRIKNATEITAAATQQVTTYNDYEFFEEEKTNL
;
A
#
# COMPACT_ATOMS: atom_id res chain seq x y z
N MET A 1 -37.69 50.83 -32.74
CA MET A 1 -37.97 51.89 -31.74
C MET A 1 -36.95 51.76 -30.62
N ILE A 2 -36.15 52.84 -30.45
CA ILE A 2 -35.25 53.26 -29.36
C ILE A 2 -34.81 52.29 -28.23
N PHE A 3 -33.50 52.00 -28.23
CA PHE A 3 -32.46 52.02 -27.15
C PHE A 3 -32.83 51.95 -25.65
N LYS A 4 -32.03 51.18 -24.87
CA LYS A 4 -30.92 51.70 -24.03
C LYS A 4 -30.08 50.60 -23.31
N ARG A 5 -28.75 50.84 -23.25
CA ARG A 5 -27.71 50.20 -22.39
C ARG A 5 -28.10 50.28 -20.89
N VAL A 6 -27.47 49.55 -19.95
CA VAL A 6 -26.31 50.03 -19.15
C VAL A 6 -25.86 49.02 -18.07
N HIS A 7 -24.53 48.77 -18.06
CA HIS A 7 -23.57 48.53 -16.96
C HIS A 7 -23.37 47.17 -16.28
N THR A 8 -22.17 46.65 -16.56
CA THR A 8 -21.16 46.10 -15.66
C THR A 8 -21.34 46.43 -14.17
N VAL A 9 -21.37 45.40 -13.32
CA VAL A 9 -21.00 45.50 -11.91
C VAL A 9 -19.90 44.48 -11.63
N LEU A 10 -18.72 45.02 -11.33
CA LEU A 10 -17.56 44.32 -10.80
C LEU A 10 -17.81 44.12 -9.29
N LEU A 11 -18.07 42.88 -8.86
CA LEU A 11 -18.09 42.55 -7.44
C LEU A 11 -16.72 42.00 -7.03
N LEU A 12 -15.94 42.83 -6.35
CA LEU A 12 -14.68 42.47 -5.72
C LEU A 12 -14.97 41.62 -4.47
N LEU A 13 -14.80 40.30 -4.55
CA LEU A 13 -14.80 39.45 -3.36
C LEU A 13 -13.37 39.38 -2.81
N MET A 14 -13.06 40.19 -1.80
CA MET A 14 -11.89 39.97 -0.96
C MET A 14 -12.13 38.74 -0.10
N ILE A 15 -11.62 37.58 -0.53
CA ILE A 15 -11.46 36.42 0.34
C ILE A 15 -10.21 36.67 1.17
N THR A 16 -10.40 37.14 2.40
CA THR A 16 -9.38 37.01 3.46
C THR A 16 -9.24 35.52 3.75
N VAL A 17 -8.23 34.89 3.15
CA VAL A 17 -7.78 33.56 3.56
C VAL A 17 -7.16 33.73 4.94
N LEU A 18 -7.89 33.38 6.01
CA LEU A 18 -7.23 33.01 7.25
C LEU A 18 -6.40 31.77 6.93
N ALA A 19 -5.10 31.99 6.73
CA ALA A 19 -4.11 30.93 6.78
C ALA A 19 -4.08 30.41 8.23
N GLY A 20 -5.02 29.52 8.57
CA GLY A 20 -4.85 28.64 9.70
C GLY A 20 -3.59 27.84 9.41
N ALA A 21 -2.54 28.07 10.18
CA ALA A 21 -1.39 27.19 10.17
C ALA A 21 -1.92 25.79 10.50
N GLN A 22 -2.01 24.91 9.49
CA GLN A 22 -2.15 23.49 9.73
C GLN A 22 -0.87 23.10 10.47
N SER A 23 -0.96 23.01 11.79
CA SER A 23 0.08 22.40 12.59
C SER A 23 0.28 21.02 11.99
N LYS A 24 1.41 20.81 11.31
CA LYS A 24 1.87 19.47 10.96
C LYS A 24 2.00 18.75 12.30
N SER A 25 1.01 17.94 12.63
CA SER A 25 1.15 16.97 13.70
C SER A 25 2.30 16.08 13.27
N SER A 26 3.48 16.26 13.87
CA SER A 26 4.50 15.23 13.79
C SER A 26 3.92 14.05 14.55
N SER A 27 3.51 13.01 13.82
CA SER A 27 3.16 11.73 14.41
C SER A 27 4.43 11.07 14.93
N THR A 28 5.01 11.59 16.01
CA THR A 28 6.12 10.92 16.67
C THR A 28 5.59 9.59 17.18
N VAL A 29 5.87 8.52 16.45
CA VAL A 29 5.67 7.14 16.91
C VAL A 29 6.52 7.02 18.18
N LYS A 30 5.87 7.11 19.34
CA LYS A 30 6.58 7.13 20.63
C LYS A 30 7.33 5.82 20.89
N ASN A 31 6.89 4.72 20.26
CA ASN A 31 7.53 3.39 20.32
C ASN A 31 7.29 2.64 19.00
N SER A 32 8.32 1.98 18.46
CA SER A 32 8.21 1.14 17.27
C SER A 32 7.23 -0.01 17.49
N VAL A 33 6.46 -0.39 16.48
CA VAL A 33 5.63 -1.61 16.53
C VAL A 33 6.49 -2.85 16.78
N LEU A 34 7.77 -2.82 16.37
CA LEU A 34 8.74 -3.89 16.56
C LEU A 34 9.32 -3.97 17.98
N SER A 35 8.97 -3.04 18.87
CA SER A 35 9.56 -2.98 20.21
C SER A 35 9.06 -4.09 21.15
N GLN A 36 7.96 -4.76 20.79
CA GLN A 36 7.34 -5.83 21.57
C GLN A 36 6.83 -6.94 20.66
N GLY A 37 6.77 -8.16 21.19
CA GLY A 37 6.32 -9.35 20.47
C GLY A 37 7.43 -10.01 19.63
N THR A 38 7.06 -11.10 18.98
CA THR A 38 7.94 -11.93 18.16
C THR A 38 7.77 -11.56 16.68
N TRP A 39 8.88 -11.25 16.02
CA TRP A 39 8.88 -10.72 14.66
C TRP A 39 9.74 -11.56 13.72
N TYR A 40 9.14 -11.97 12.62
CA TYR A 40 9.76 -12.77 11.57
C TYR A 40 9.91 -11.94 10.31
N LYS A 41 11.14 -11.69 9.89
CA LYS A 41 11.45 -10.86 8.71
C LYS A 41 11.50 -11.73 7.46
N PHE A 42 10.87 -11.27 6.39
CA PHE A 42 10.98 -11.87 5.06
C PHE A 42 11.09 -10.79 3.98
N ALA A 43 11.50 -11.19 2.77
CA ALA A 43 11.71 -10.29 1.65
C ALA A 43 10.87 -10.70 0.45
N ILE A 44 10.50 -9.70 -0.37
CA ILE A 44 9.92 -9.87 -1.70
C ILE A 44 10.71 -9.02 -2.70
N ASP A 45 10.74 -9.43 -3.96
CA ASP A 45 11.46 -8.79 -5.06
C ASP A 45 10.52 -8.16 -6.10
N THR A 46 9.25 -8.55 -6.10
CA THR A 46 8.23 -8.08 -7.03
C THR A 46 7.05 -7.43 -6.31
N THR A 47 6.24 -6.66 -7.03
CA THR A 47 4.96 -6.14 -6.54
C THR A 47 3.85 -7.07 -6.99
N GLY A 48 2.95 -7.46 -6.08
CA GLY A 48 1.87 -8.39 -6.41
C GLY A 48 1.15 -8.96 -5.20
N ILE A 49 0.29 -9.94 -5.46
CA ILE A 49 -0.35 -10.75 -4.42
C ILE A 49 0.54 -11.95 -4.14
N PHE A 50 0.89 -12.13 -2.87
CA PHE A 50 1.73 -13.22 -2.41
C PHE A 50 0.90 -14.18 -1.56
N LYS A 51 1.14 -15.48 -1.76
CA LYS A 51 0.60 -16.55 -0.92
C LYS A 51 1.63 -16.94 0.13
N ILE A 52 1.23 -16.89 1.39
CA ILE A 52 1.98 -17.42 2.53
C ILE A 52 1.25 -18.65 3.02
N ASP A 53 1.89 -19.81 2.87
CA ASP A 53 1.36 -21.09 3.33
C ASP A 53 2.05 -21.58 4.61
N ARG A 54 1.62 -22.74 5.09
CA ARG A 54 2.13 -23.37 6.31
C ARG A 54 3.64 -23.61 6.21
N GLN A 55 4.13 -24.07 5.06
CA GLN A 55 5.54 -24.36 4.86
C GLN A 55 6.38 -23.08 4.94
N PHE A 56 5.90 -21.98 4.35
CA PHE A 56 6.58 -20.69 4.44
C PHE A 56 6.69 -20.20 5.88
N LEU A 57 5.60 -20.28 6.66
CA LEU A 57 5.61 -19.89 8.08
C LEU A 57 6.60 -20.75 8.89
N GLN A 58 6.61 -22.06 8.67
CA GLN A 58 7.55 -22.98 9.32
C GLN A 58 9.01 -22.68 8.95
N ASN A 59 9.28 -22.38 7.67
CA ASN A 59 10.62 -22.00 7.21
C ASN A 59 11.10 -20.69 7.83
N LEU A 60 10.18 -19.77 8.17
CA LEU A 60 10.49 -18.57 8.95
C LEU A 60 10.73 -18.85 10.44
N GLY A 61 10.41 -20.05 10.93
CA GLY A 61 10.53 -20.43 12.34
C GLY A 61 9.28 -20.15 13.17
N ILE A 62 8.12 -19.96 12.53
CA ILE A 62 6.82 -19.85 13.22
C ILE A 62 6.31 -21.26 13.52
N ASN A 63 5.95 -21.52 14.78
CA ASN A 63 5.28 -22.77 15.15
C ASN A 63 3.81 -22.74 14.68
N THR A 64 3.48 -23.57 13.70
CA THR A 64 2.13 -23.65 13.11
C THR A 64 1.23 -24.69 13.79
N ASN A 65 1.71 -25.44 14.78
CA ASN A 65 0.90 -26.49 15.43
C ASN A 65 -0.16 -25.93 16.39
N GLU A 66 0.09 -24.75 16.94
CA GLU A 66 -0.79 -24.06 17.90
C GLU A 66 -1.11 -22.64 17.42
N LEU A 67 -0.96 -22.40 16.11
CA LEU A 67 -1.15 -21.08 15.52
C LEU A 67 -2.63 -20.86 15.22
N ASP A 68 -3.25 -19.92 15.93
CA ASP A 68 -4.53 -19.34 15.51
C ASP A 68 -4.28 -18.39 14.32
N PRO A 69 -4.80 -18.69 13.11
CA PRO A 69 -4.62 -17.85 11.93
C PRO A 69 -5.15 -16.42 12.12
N LYS A 70 -6.11 -16.22 13.04
CA LYS A 70 -6.67 -14.90 13.37
C LYS A 70 -5.63 -13.94 13.89
N ASN A 71 -4.56 -14.44 14.51
CA ASN A 71 -3.50 -13.63 15.08
C ASN A 71 -2.38 -13.27 14.09
N ILE A 72 -2.38 -13.81 12.87
CA ILE A 72 -1.37 -13.46 11.86
C ILE A 72 -1.53 -12.00 11.45
N ARG A 73 -0.43 -11.26 11.55
CA ARG A 73 -0.31 -9.87 11.07
C ARG A 73 0.91 -9.71 10.18
N ILE A 74 0.77 -8.88 9.14
CA ILE A 74 1.86 -8.54 8.23
C ILE A 74 2.10 -7.04 8.25
N TYR A 75 3.33 -6.63 8.56
CA TYR A 75 3.75 -5.24 8.62
C TYR A 75 4.79 -4.94 7.55
N GLY A 76 4.71 -3.75 6.95
CA GLY A 76 5.60 -3.35 5.88
C GLY A 76 5.10 -2.13 5.15
N ASN A 77 6.02 -1.33 4.61
CA ASN A 77 5.72 -0.11 3.86
C ASN A 77 6.06 -0.23 2.36
N GLY A 78 6.48 -1.42 1.91
CA GLY A 78 7.03 -1.68 0.59
C GLY A 78 8.54 -1.42 0.49
N GLY A 79 9.11 -1.66 -0.69
CA GLY A 79 10.54 -1.44 -0.96
C GLY A 79 10.83 -0.28 -1.91
N GLN A 80 9.81 0.48 -2.28
CA GLN A 80 9.90 1.53 -3.29
C GLN A 80 10.90 2.63 -2.86
N LEU A 81 11.60 3.21 -3.84
CA LEU A 81 12.55 4.29 -3.60
C LEU A 81 11.91 5.44 -2.80
N LEU A 82 12.58 5.85 -1.73
CA LEU A 82 12.10 6.92 -0.87
C LEU A 82 12.09 8.28 -1.60
N PRO A 83 11.12 9.15 -1.30
CA PRO A 83 11.12 10.51 -1.85
C PRO A 83 12.37 11.29 -1.44
N MET A 84 12.98 11.97 -2.40
CA MET A 84 14.15 12.84 -2.16
C MET A 84 13.80 14.09 -1.33
N LEU A 85 12.55 14.57 -1.44
CA LEU A 85 12.10 15.75 -0.71
C LEU A 85 11.77 15.42 0.75
N ASN A 86 12.38 16.15 1.68
CA ASN A 86 12.10 16.01 3.11
C ASN A 86 10.64 16.29 3.47
N SER A 87 9.98 17.17 2.71
CA SER A 87 8.57 17.51 2.87
C SER A 87 7.60 16.46 2.37
N SER A 88 8.06 15.47 1.60
CA SER A 88 7.20 14.40 1.10
C SER A 88 6.76 13.47 2.22
N PHE A 89 5.52 13.00 2.09
CA PHE A 89 4.91 12.08 3.03
C PHE A 89 5.71 10.78 3.14
N ARG A 90 5.85 10.30 4.37
CA ARG A 90 6.35 8.98 4.73
C ARG A 90 5.67 8.56 6.02
N TYR A 91 5.45 7.27 6.19
CA TYR A 91 5.02 6.76 7.49
C TYR A 91 6.20 6.78 8.46
N ASP A 92 5.97 7.23 9.68
CA ASP A 92 7.00 7.27 10.74
C ASP A 92 7.33 5.87 11.30
N GLY A 93 6.52 4.85 10.96
CA GLY A 93 6.74 3.46 11.37
C GLY A 93 6.11 2.46 10.38
N LEU A 94 6.29 1.17 10.65
CA LEU A 94 5.69 0.12 9.83
C LEU A 94 4.17 0.13 9.94
N GLN A 95 3.50 -0.01 8.81
CA GLN A 95 2.05 -0.11 8.74
C GLN A 95 1.61 -1.56 8.66
N GLU A 96 0.49 -1.88 9.31
CA GLU A 96 -0.17 -3.17 9.17
C GLU A 96 -0.91 -3.26 7.82
N ASN A 97 -0.57 -4.29 7.05
CA ASN A 97 -1.18 -4.60 5.77
C ASN A 97 -2.41 -5.47 6.00
N ALA A 98 -3.50 -5.14 5.30
CA ALA A 98 -4.70 -5.97 5.34
C ALA A 98 -4.46 -7.26 4.56
N ILE A 99 -4.82 -8.40 5.15
CA ILE A 99 -4.63 -9.73 4.58
C ILE A 99 -5.95 -10.46 4.40
N LEU A 100 -5.97 -11.42 3.49
CA LEU A 100 -7.00 -12.47 3.45
C LEU A 100 -6.41 -13.71 4.11
N VAL A 101 -7.17 -14.38 4.96
CA VAL A 101 -6.78 -15.68 5.51
C VAL A 101 -7.85 -16.69 5.15
N SER A 102 -7.44 -17.72 4.41
CA SER A 102 -8.30 -18.86 4.09
C SER A 102 -8.14 -19.91 5.18
N GLY A 103 -9.26 -20.40 5.73
CA GLY A 103 -9.27 -21.43 6.77
C GLY A 103 -9.22 -20.91 8.20
N GLU A 104 -9.34 -19.61 8.45
CA GLU A 104 -9.19 -19.06 9.82
C GLU A 104 -10.34 -19.37 10.80
N ASP A 105 -11.42 -20.02 10.37
CA ASP A 105 -12.65 -20.15 11.16
C ASP A 105 -12.52 -21.10 12.36
N ASP A 106 -11.73 -22.16 12.24
CA ASP A 106 -11.56 -23.21 13.26
C ASP A 106 -10.45 -22.91 14.27
N GLY A 107 -9.69 -21.83 14.07
CA GLY A 107 -8.60 -21.41 14.95
C GLY A 107 -7.34 -22.26 14.85
N SER A 108 -7.19 -23.09 13.82
CA SER A 108 -5.98 -23.85 13.49
C SER A 108 -5.44 -23.40 12.14
N PHE A 109 -4.11 -23.40 11.97
CA PHE A 109 -3.49 -23.16 10.66
C PHE A 109 -3.15 -24.49 9.99
N ASP A 110 -4.11 -25.10 9.32
CA ASP A 110 -4.01 -26.43 8.73
C ASP A 110 -3.17 -26.46 7.44
N ALA A 111 -3.00 -27.66 6.87
CA ALA A 111 -2.15 -27.87 5.70
C ALA A 111 -2.65 -27.16 4.43
N ASN A 112 -3.97 -26.90 4.33
CA ASN A 112 -4.58 -26.24 3.18
C ASN A 112 -4.76 -24.73 3.38
N ASP A 113 -4.41 -24.22 4.56
CA ASP A 113 -4.62 -22.82 4.90
C ASP A 113 -3.52 -21.94 4.34
N PHE A 114 -3.90 -20.71 4.04
CA PHE A 114 -2.98 -19.73 3.48
C PHE A 114 -3.43 -18.30 3.75
N VAL A 115 -2.44 -17.43 3.76
CA VAL A 115 -2.61 -15.98 3.81
C VAL A 115 -2.32 -15.39 2.44
N LEU A 116 -3.19 -14.53 1.93
CA LEU A 116 -2.89 -13.66 0.79
C LEU A 116 -2.64 -12.25 1.29
N PHE A 117 -1.55 -11.64 0.82
CA PHE A 117 -1.28 -10.23 1.05
C PHE A 117 -0.77 -9.55 -0.22
N TYR A 118 -1.10 -8.27 -0.37
CA TYR A 118 -0.57 -7.45 -1.46
C TYR A 118 0.73 -6.77 -1.01
N GLY A 119 1.85 -7.20 -1.60
CA GLY A 119 3.18 -6.68 -1.34
C GLY A 119 3.61 -5.68 -2.41
N LYS A 120 4.28 -4.61 -2.01
CA LYS A 120 4.93 -3.63 -2.88
C LYS A 120 6.43 -3.89 -2.88
N GLY A 121 6.94 -4.37 -4.00
CA GLY A 121 8.34 -4.63 -4.23
C GLY A 121 9.20 -3.36 -4.26
N PRO A 122 10.50 -3.53 -4.53
CA PRO A 122 11.47 -2.44 -4.67
C PRO A 122 11.21 -1.55 -5.89
N HIS A 123 10.77 -2.13 -7.00
CA HIS A 123 10.52 -1.43 -8.25
C HIS A 123 9.05 -1.02 -8.37
N GLN A 124 8.78 0.12 -9.03
CA GLN A 124 7.42 0.60 -9.21
C GLN A 124 7.21 1.30 -10.56
N TRP A 125 5.97 1.26 -11.04
CA TRP A 125 5.48 2.17 -12.06
C TRP A 125 4.96 3.45 -11.40
N LYS A 126 5.60 4.58 -11.71
CA LYS A 126 5.07 5.90 -11.33
C LYS A 126 4.09 6.34 -12.40
N THR A 127 2.82 5.96 -12.23
CA THR A 127 1.75 6.30 -13.19
C THR A 127 1.22 7.71 -12.97
N ILE A 128 0.98 8.46 -14.05
CA ILE A 128 0.30 9.77 -13.99
C ILE A 128 -1.10 9.59 -14.58
N PRO A 129 -2.17 9.71 -13.75
CA PRO A 129 -3.54 9.61 -14.23
C PRO A 129 -3.79 10.59 -15.38
N LEU A 130 -4.48 10.12 -16.43
CA LEU A 130 -4.81 10.87 -17.65
C LEU A 130 -3.62 11.28 -18.52
N GLN A 131 -2.38 10.92 -18.15
CA GLN A 131 -1.16 11.22 -18.92
C GLN A 131 -0.25 9.97 -18.96
N PRO A 132 -0.71 8.87 -19.58
CA PRO A 132 0.01 7.58 -19.56
C PRO A 132 1.40 7.67 -20.19
N ASN A 133 1.61 8.58 -21.14
CA ASN A 133 2.89 8.87 -21.78
C ASN A 133 3.95 9.49 -20.84
N LEU A 134 3.54 9.98 -19.66
CA LEU A 134 4.44 10.49 -18.63
C LEU A 134 4.66 9.48 -17.49
N SER A 135 3.96 8.34 -17.53
CA SER A 135 4.22 7.22 -16.64
C SER A 135 5.59 6.63 -16.93
N ARG A 136 6.31 6.20 -15.88
CA ARG A 136 7.67 5.65 -16.02
C ARG A 136 7.94 4.58 -14.99
N HIS A 137 8.74 3.59 -15.39
CA HIS A 137 9.29 2.61 -14.46
C HIS A 137 10.34 3.31 -13.59
N GLN A 138 10.33 3.00 -12.30
CA GLN A 138 11.26 3.53 -11.32
C GLN A 138 11.87 2.36 -10.54
N THR A 139 13.11 2.06 -10.89
CA THR A 139 13.94 1.07 -10.20
C THR A 139 14.44 1.64 -8.87
N ASN A 140 14.41 0.84 -7.79
CA ASN A 140 15.11 1.21 -6.57
C ASN A 140 16.61 0.93 -6.75
N ILE A 141 17.41 1.99 -6.80
CA ILE A 141 18.86 1.93 -6.98
C ILE A 141 19.63 1.47 -5.74
N TYR A 142 18.96 1.27 -4.60
CA TYR A 142 19.59 0.89 -3.34
C TYR A 142 19.29 -0.54 -2.89
N SER A 143 18.28 -1.18 -3.48
CA SER A 143 17.84 -2.51 -3.04
C SER A 143 17.01 -3.19 -4.13
N ASP A 144 17.29 -4.48 -4.33
CA ASP A 144 16.52 -5.44 -5.12
C ASP A 144 15.43 -6.14 -4.27
N LYS A 145 15.26 -5.73 -3.01
CA LYS A 145 14.34 -6.35 -2.04
C LYS A 145 13.51 -5.34 -1.28
N ALA A 146 12.27 -5.72 -1.02
CA ALA A 146 11.37 -5.08 -0.07
C ALA A 146 11.19 -6.00 1.14
N PHE A 147 11.30 -5.45 2.35
CA PHE A 147 11.19 -6.24 3.58
C PHE A 147 9.83 -6.06 4.25
N TYR A 148 9.30 -7.19 4.70
CA TYR A 148 8.06 -7.32 5.43
C TYR A 148 8.29 -8.14 6.71
N PHE A 149 7.38 -8.02 7.65
CA PHE A 149 7.49 -8.62 8.96
C PHE A 149 6.18 -9.30 9.36
N ILE A 150 6.26 -10.52 9.87
CA ILE A 150 5.14 -11.28 10.41
C ILE A 150 5.23 -11.30 11.93
N THR A 151 4.09 -11.13 12.61
CA THR A 151 3.92 -11.42 14.04
C THR A 151 2.63 -12.21 14.21
N VAL A 152 2.60 -13.08 15.22
CA VAL A 152 1.47 -13.97 15.54
C VAL A 152 1.05 -13.89 17.02
N ASP A 153 1.70 -13.03 17.80
CA ASP A 153 1.54 -12.92 19.26
C ASP A 153 1.01 -11.56 19.72
N ASN A 154 0.65 -10.68 18.77
CA ASN A 154 0.14 -9.33 19.05
C ASN A 154 -1.40 -9.22 18.97
N GLY A 155 -2.11 -10.35 18.86
CA GLY A 155 -3.58 -10.46 18.79
C GLY A 155 -4.14 -10.39 17.37
N LEU A 156 -5.46 -10.19 17.24
CA LEU A 156 -6.18 -10.27 15.95
C LEU A 156 -5.59 -9.37 14.86
N GLY A 157 -5.34 -9.91 13.68
CA GLY A 157 -4.77 -9.18 12.55
C GLY A 157 -5.78 -8.49 11.65
N LYS A 158 -5.32 -7.49 10.92
CA LYS A 158 -6.12 -6.70 9.98
C LYS A 158 -6.54 -7.53 8.76
N ARG A 159 -7.85 -7.62 8.51
CA ARG A 159 -8.41 -8.30 7.33
C ARG A 159 -8.80 -7.33 6.23
N ILE A 160 -8.74 -7.80 4.98
CA ILE A 160 -9.36 -7.09 3.86
C ILE A 160 -10.88 -7.00 4.09
N LYS A 161 -11.50 -5.93 3.62
CA LYS A 161 -12.95 -5.75 3.66
C LYS A 161 -13.52 -6.01 2.28
N ASN A 162 -14.65 -6.70 2.22
CA ASN A 162 -15.40 -6.81 0.98
C ASN A 162 -15.86 -5.41 0.54
N ALA A 163 -15.67 -5.11 -0.74
CA ALA A 163 -16.24 -3.92 -1.34
C ALA A 163 -17.75 -4.10 -1.48
N THR A 164 -18.51 -3.00 -1.34
CA THR A 164 -19.95 -3.02 -1.63
C THR A 164 -20.16 -3.34 -3.10
N GLU A 165 -20.98 -4.35 -3.38
CA GLU A 165 -21.32 -4.71 -4.75
C GLU A 165 -22.06 -3.56 -5.45
N ILE A 166 -21.69 -3.27 -6.68
CA ILE A 166 -22.37 -2.29 -7.52
C ILE A 166 -23.48 -3.02 -8.27
N THR A 167 -24.72 -2.83 -7.84
CA THR A 167 -25.92 -3.45 -8.46
C THR A 167 -26.56 -2.59 -9.56
N ALA A 168 -26.05 -1.37 -9.76
CA ALA A 168 -26.52 -0.48 -10.82
C ALA A 168 -26.14 -1.02 -12.21
N ALA A 169 -26.98 -0.75 -13.21
CA ALA A 169 -26.66 -1.09 -14.60
C ALA A 169 -25.37 -0.38 -15.06
N ALA A 170 -24.53 -1.09 -15.81
CA ALA A 170 -23.31 -0.53 -16.36
C ALA A 170 -23.64 0.62 -17.32
N THR A 171 -23.11 1.82 -17.04
CA THR A 171 -23.29 3.01 -17.88
C THR A 171 -22.15 3.21 -18.87
N GLN A 172 -21.02 2.53 -18.67
CA GLN A 172 -19.87 2.58 -19.55
C GLN A 172 -19.31 1.17 -19.76
N GLN A 173 -18.95 0.88 -21.00
CA GLN A 173 -18.22 -0.32 -21.37
C GLN A 173 -16.78 0.08 -21.69
N VAL A 174 -15.83 -0.45 -20.93
CA VAL A 174 -14.39 -0.23 -21.16
C VAL A 174 -13.85 -1.44 -21.91
N THR A 175 -13.46 -1.26 -23.17
CA THR A 175 -12.92 -2.33 -24.03
C THR A 175 -11.42 -2.21 -24.30
N THR A 176 -10.79 -1.13 -23.82
CA THR A 176 -9.37 -0.85 -24.01
C THR A 176 -8.75 -0.41 -22.69
N TYR A 177 -7.52 -0.84 -22.43
CA TYR A 177 -6.74 -0.44 -21.27
C TYR A 177 -5.29 -0.15 -21.69
N ASN A 178 -4.57 0.58 -20.85
CA ASN A 178 -3.13 0.74 -21.00
C ASN A 178 -2.43 -0.31 -20.15
N ASP A 179 -1.45 -0.99 -20.73
CA ASP A 179 -0.54 -1.88 -20.02
C ASP A 179 0.87 -1.30 -20.04
N TYR A 180 1.69 -1.70 -19.07
CA TYR A 180 3.07 -1.26 -18.94
C TYR A 180 3.98 -2.46 -18.78
N GLU A 181 4.82 -2.70 -19.78
CA GLU A 181 5.87 -3.71 -19.75
C GLU A 181 7.23 -3.03 -19.55
N PHE A 182 8.08 -3.65 -18.73
CA PHE A 182 9.43 -3.17 -18.46
C PHE A 182 10.43 -4.26 -18.86
N PHE A 183 11.44 -3.88 -19.63
CA PHE A 183 12.53 -4.75 -20.03
C PHE A 183 13.85 -3.99 -19.88
N GLU A 184 14.72 -4.48 -18.98
CA GLU A 184 16.08 -4.00 -18.80
C GLU A 184 17.00 -5.21 -18.56
N GLU A 185 18.07 -5.32 -19.34
CA GLU A 185 19.11 -6.33 -19.16
C GLU A 185 20.23 -5.70 -18.33
N GLU A 186 20.31 -6.03 -17.05
CA GLU A 186 21.33 -5.59 -16.08
C GLU A 186 22.72 -6.16 -16.44
N LYS A 187 23.32 -5.67 -17.54
CA LYS A 187 24.58 -6.20 -18.10
C LYS A 187 25.84 -5.64 -17.43
N THR A 188 25.72 -4.56 -16.67
CA THR A 188 26.87 -3.83 -16.11
C THR A 188 26.57 -3.32 -14.72
N ASN A 189 27.37 -3.72 -13.73
CA ASN A 189 27.40 -3.08 -12.41
C ASN A 189 28.30 -1.84 -12.48
N LEU A 190 27.83 -0.68 -11.99
CA LEU A 190 28.64 0.54 -11.81
C LEU A 190 29.23 0.60 -10.40
#